data_AF-A0A430KRY8-F1
#
_entry.id   AF-A0A430KRY8-F1
#
_cell.length_a   1.000
_cell.length_b   1.000
_cell.length_c   1.000
_cell.angle_alpha   90.00
_cell.angle_beta   90.00
_cell.angle_gamma   90.00
#
_symmetry.space_group_name_H-M   'P 1'
#
loop_
_entity.id
_entity.type
_entity.pdbx_description
1 polymer ?
#
loop_
_entity_poly.entity_id
_entity_poly.type
_entity_poly.pdbx_seq_one_letter_code
_entity_poly.pdbx_strand_id
1 'polypeptide(L)'
;MDEGNEKLKDKTTFLFDVITRYDHYIATTNFKVGLMMSFVGAIVLGLTIRVMSIEPVDLGCNYLYYSALLFSALTIILSLSAAINLLRAVFPNTKTHDGDKYLIFFGDVATCENGIDGYQEKVEAASTEQLLEDLSKQVFIIAEIINEKFRILKIAAGIIIYGVIPLLAISLLLLIFEGVK
;
A
#
# COMPACT_ATOMS: atom_id res chain seq x y z
N MET A 1 -23.91 20.56 -33.84
CA MET A 1 -22.68 20.23 -33.10
C MET A 1 -21.76 19.53 -34.07
N ASP A 2 -20.50 19.95 -34.14
CA ASP A 2 -19.52 19.41 -35.08
C ASP A 2 -19.05 18.03 -34.62
N GLU A 3 -18.96 17.07 -35.53
CA GLU A 3 -18.71 15.64 -35.28
C GLU A 3 -17.36 15.40 -34.54
N GLY A 4 -16.41 16.32 -34.71
CA GLY A 4 -15.13 16.33 -33.97
C GLY A 4 -15.27 16.62 -32.48
N ASN A 5 -16.22 17.48 -32.10
CA ASN A 5 -16.40 17.89 -30.70
C ASN A 5 -17.12 16.80 -29.87
N GLU A 6 -17.97 16.01 -30.53
CA GLU A 6 -18.61 14.83 -29.92
C GLU A 6 -17.58 13.73 -29.62
N LYS A 7 -16.67 13.44 -30.57
CA LYS A 7 -15.57 12.48 -30.34
C LYS A 7 -14.62 12.87 -29.22
N LEU A 8 -14.33 14.16 -29.06
CA LEU A 8 -13.49 14.65 -27.95
C LEU A 8 -14.18 14.43 -26.61
N LYS A 9 -15.47 14.74 -26.52
CA LYS A 9 -16.27 14.51 -25.31
C LYS A 9 -16.29 13.03 -24.93
N ASP A 10 -16.50 12.13 -25.89
CA ASP A 10 -16.52 10.68 -25.64
C ASP A 10 -15.18 10.17 -25.09
N LYS A 11 -14.06 10.64 -25.65
CA LYS A 11 -12.72 10.28 -25.15
C LYS A 11 -12.50 10.78 -23.72
N THR A 12 -12.88 12.02 -23.43
CA THR A 12 -12.80 12.58 -22.08
C THR A 12 -13.62 11.76 -21.09
N THR A 13 -14.88 11.42 -21.44
CA THR A 13 -15.73 10.55 -20.61
C THR A 13 -15.09 9.19 -20.38
N PHE A 14 -14.56 8.55 -21.42
CA PHE A 14 -13.87 7.27 -21.29
C PHE A 14 -12.68 7.35 -20.31
N LEU A 15 -11.85 8.39 -20.39
CA LEU A 15 -10.70 8.53 -19.51
C LEU A 15 -11.12 8.79 -18.05
N PHE A 16 -12.18 9.58 -17.82
CA PHE A 16 -12.75 9.73 -16.47
C PHE A 16 -13.28 8.40 -15.91
N ASP A 17 -13.92 7.58 -16.74
CA ASP A 17 -14.35 6.24 -16.34
C ASP A 17 -13.15 5.34 -15.96
N VAL A 18 -12.03 5.46 -16.68
CA VAL A 18 -10.79 4.73 -16.36
C VAL A 18 -10.22 5.21 -15.02
N ILE A 19 -10.12 6.52 -14.78
CA ILE A 19 -9.68 7.09 -13.49
C ILE A 19 -10.58 6.58 -12.35
N THR A 20 -11.90 6.56 -12.55
CA THR A 20 -12.85 6.08 -11.54
C THR A 20 -12.61 4.60 -11.18
N ARG A 21 -12.27 3.75 -12.16
CA ARG A 21 -11.90 2.34 -11.90
C ARG A 21 -10.58 2.25 -11.13
N TYR A 22 -9.64 3.11 -11.44
CA TYR A 22 -8.35 3.17 -10.76
C TYR A 22 -8.47 3.60 -9.30
N ASP A 23 -9.33 4.58 -8.99
CA ASP A 23 -9.66 4.93 -7.61
C ASP A 23 -10.22 3.74 -6.83
N HIS A 24 -11.07 2.93 -7.46
CA HIS A 24 -11.55 1.70 -6.85
C HIS A 24 -10.42 0.69 -6.58
N TYR A 25 -9.45 0.54 -7.49
CA TYR A 25 -8.28 -0.32 -7.25
C TYR A 25 -7.38 0.20 -6.12
N ILE A 26 -7.21 1.51 -5.99
CA ILE A 26 -6.47 2.12 -4.88
C ILE A 26 -7.20 1.86 -3.57
N ALA A 27 -8.51 2.10 -3.51
CA ALA A 27 -9.32 1.89 -2.32
C ALA A 27 -9.29 0.42 -1.85
N THR A 28 -9.49 -0.52 -2.78
CA THR A 28 -9.44 -1.96 -2.46
C THR A 28 -8.04 -2.42 -2.05
N THR A 29 -6.98 -1.85 -2.63
CA THR A 29 -5.59 -2.13 -2.23
C THR A 29 -5.32 -1.63 -0.81
N ASN A 30 -5.72 -0.40 -0.48
CA ASN A 30 -5.58 0.16 0.86
C ASN A 30 -6.37 -0.66 1.89
N PHE A 31 -7.57 -1.14 1.55
CA PHE A 31 -8.35 -2.03 2.40
C PHE A 31 -7.62 -3.37 2.67
N LYS A 32 -7.08 -4.01 1.63
CA LYS A 32 -6.26 -5.23 1.78
C LYS A 32 -5.04 -5.00 2.66
N VAL A 33 -4.35 -3.87 2.48
CA VAL A 33 -3.25 -3.48 3.35
C VAL A 33 -3.71 -3.37 4.81
N GLY A 34 -4.83 -2.70 5.08
CA GLY A 34 -5.40 -2.59 6.42
C GLY A 34 -5.64 -3.96 7.07
N LEU A 35 -6.29 -4.89 6.36
CA LEU A 35 -6.53 -6.25 6.84
C LEU A 35 -5.23 -7.00 7.16
N MET A 36 -4.26 -6.95 6.24
CA MET A 36 -2.97 -7.62 6.41
C MET A 36 -2.16 -7.00 7.55
N MET A 37 -2.26 -5.68 7.73
CA MET A 37 -1.62 -4.94 8.83
C MET A 37 -2.22 -5.33 10.18
N SER A 38 -3.54 -5.43 10.28
CA SER A 38 -4.21 -5.92 11.50
C SER A 38 -3.78 -7.34 11.85
N PHE A 39 -3.68 -8.23 10.85
CA PHE A 39 -3.22 -9.60 11.04
C PHE A 39 -1.79 -9.68 11.60
N VAL A 40 -0.82 -9.02 10.95
CA VAL A 40 0.57 -9.06 11.42
C VAL A 40 0.74 -8.30 12.75
N GLY A 41 -0.04 -7.24 12.99
CA GLY A 41 -0.06 -6.53 14.27
C GLY A 41 -0.52 -7.41 15.43
N ALA A 42 -1.57 -8.20 15.23
CA ALA A 42 -2.06 -9.17 16.22
C ALA A 42 -1.00 -10.25 16.52
N ILE A 43 -0.28 -10.73 15.50
CA ILE A 43 0.80 -11.71 15.67
C ILE A 43 1.95 -11.13 16.50
N VAL A 44 2.42 -9.93 16.16
CA VAL A 44 3.51 -9.26 16.88
C VAL A 44 3.13 -9.07 18.35
N LEU A 45 1.95 -8.53 18.62
CA LEU A 45 1.48 -8.30 19.99
C LEU A 45 1.30 -9.63 20.75
N GLY A 46 0.60 -10.58 20.15
CA GLY A 46 0.28 -11.87 20.79
C GLY A 46 1.52 -12.69 21.12
N LEU A 47 2.47 -12.81 20.19
CA LEU A 47 3.73 -13.51 20.45
C LEU A 47 4.60 -12.78 21.48
N THR A 48 4.65 -11.44 21.44
CA THR A 48 5.43 -10.67 22.42
C THR A 48 4.91 -10.91 23.84
N ILE A 49 3.59 -10.79 24.06
CA ILE A 49 2.96 -11.04 25.36
C ILE A 49 3.23 -12.48 25.83
N ARG A 50 3.07 -13.45 24.92
CA ARG A 50 3.25 -14.86 25.26
C ARG A 50 4.70 -15.16 25.64
N VAL A 51 5.67 -14.66 24.88
CA VAL A 51 7.10 -14.83 25.16
C VAL A 51 7.50 -14.20 26.49
N MET A 52 6.99 -13.00 26.80
CA MET A 52 7.27 -12.33 28.07
C MET A 52 6.68 -13.06 29.29
N SER A 53 5.71 -13.94 29.07
CA SER A 53 5.03 -14.70 30.13
C SER A 53 5.68 -16.06 30.41
N ILE A 54 6.73 -16.44 29.67
CA ILE A 54 7.45 -17.71 29.88
C ILE A 54 8.45 -17.49 31.01
N GLU A 55 8.37 -18.32 32.05
CA GLU A 55 9.33 -18.26 33.16
C GLU A 55 10.72 -18.73 32.69
N PRO A 56 11.81 -18.07 33.13
CA PRO A 56 13.15 -18.52 32.82
C PRO A 56 13.40 -19.92 33.39
N VAL A 57 13.86 -20.85 32.55
CA VAL A 57 14.26 -22.19 32.99
C VAL A 57 15.60 -22.13 33.71
N ASP A 58 15.71 -22.77 34.88
CA ASP A 58 16.97 -22.92 35.63
C ASP A 58 18.06 -23.58 34.78
N LEU A 59 19.22 -22.91 34.65
CA LEU A 59 20.59 -23.31 34.27
C LEU A 59 20.85 -24.62 33.46
N GLY A 60 19.89 -25.12 32.70
CA GLY A 60 19.97 -26.33 31.88
C GLY A 60 19.68 -26.05 30.40
N CYS A 61 20.19 -26.91 29.52
CA CYS A 61 19.91 -26.84 28.07
C CYS A 61 18.48 -27.33 27.76
N ASN A 62 17.47 -26.49 27.97
CA ASN A 62 16.11 -26.75 27.51
C ASN A 62 15.98 -26.34 26.03
N TYR A 63 16.22 -27.29 25.12
CA TYR A 63 16.14 -27.07 23.67
C TYR A 63 14.77 -26.57 23.21
N LEU A 64 13.69 -26.96 23.88
CA LEU A 64 12.32 -26.53 23.53
C LEU A 64 12.13 -25.04 23.84
N TYR A 65 12.55 -24.59 25.03
CA TYR A 65 12.51 -23.18 25.43
C TYR A 65 13.25 -22.28 24.43
N TYR A 66 14.53 -22.58 24.14
CA TYR A 66 15.32 -21.76 23.23
C TYR A 66 14.80 -21.80 21.79
N SER A 67 14.26 -22.94 21.35
CA SER A 67 13.61 -23.04 20.03
C SER A 67 12.34 -22.18 19.97
N ALA A 68 11.49 -22.23 21.00
CA ALA A 68 10.26 -21.43 21.07
C ALA A 68 10.57 -19.92 20.98
N LEU A 69 11.60 -19.47 21.70
CA LEU A 69 12.08 -18.08 21.63
C LEU A 69 12.59 -17.72 20.23
N LEU A 70 13.45 -18.57 19.64
CA LEU A 70 14.04 -18.32 18.33
C LEU A 70 12.97 -18.19 17.24
N PHE A 71 12.05 -19.16 17.14
CA PHE A 71 11.00 -19.14 16.13
C PHE A 71 10.01 -17.97 16.35
N SER A 72 9.70 -17.63 17.61
CA SER A 72 8.86 -16.47 17.92
C SER A 72 9.52 -15.16 17.51
N ALA A 73 10.82 -14.99 17.79
CA ALA A 73 11.59 -13.83 17.36
C ALA A 73 11.64 -13.72 15.83
N LEU A 74 11.90 -14.82 15.12
CA LEU A 74 11.89 -14.85 13.65
C LEU A 74 10.51 -14.50 13.07
N THR A 75 9.43 -15.01 13.67
CA THR A 75 8.06 -14.68 13.27
C THR A 75 7.76 -13.19 13.43
N ILE A 76 8.17 -12.59 14.55
CA ILE A 76 8.02 -11.15 14.82
C ILE A 76 8.82 -10.33 13.79
N ILE A 77 10.08 -10.69 13.52
CA ILE A 77 10.93 -9.99 12.56
C ILE A 77 10.31 -10.04 11.15
N LEU A 78 9.83 -11.19 10.69
CA LEU A 78 9.18 -11.28 9.38
C LEU A 78 7.85 -10.52 9.34
N SER A 79 7.09 -10.54 10.43
CA SER A 79 5.84 -9.77 10.55
C SER A 79 6.09 -8.26 10.46
N LEU A 80 7.15 -7.77 11.10
CA LEU A 80 7.58 -6.36 10.99
C LEU A 80 8.10 -6.04 9.59
N SER A 81 8.83 -6.94 8.94
CA SER A 81 9.27 -6.78 7.55
C SER A 81 8.07 -6.67 6.58
N ALA A 82 7.05 -7.51 6.76
CA ALA A 82 5.80 -7.41 6.03
C ALA A 82 5.09 -6.07 6.31
N ALA A 83 5.01 -5.65 7.58
CA ALA A 83 4.42 -4.38 7.98
C ALA A 83 5.07 -3.17 7.30
N ILE A 84 6.41 -3.13 7.22
CA ILE A 84 7.14 -2.06 6.53
C ILE A 84 6.77 -2.00 5.05
N ASN A 85 6.68 -3.15 4.37
CA ASN A 85 6.26 -3.19 2.97
C ASN A 85 4.79 -2.75 2.81
N LEU A 86 3.90 -3.16 3.71
CA LEU A 86 2.51 -2.73 3.71
C LEU A 86 2.39 -1.21 3.87
N LEU A 87 3.12 -0.60 4.81
CA LEU A 87 3.15 0.84 4.99
C LEU A 87 3.63 1.56 3.73
N ARG A 88 4.69 1.05 3.08
CA ARG A 88 5.19 1.59 1.80
C ARG A 88 4.13 1.57 0.69
N ALA A 89 3.23 0.58 0.69
CA ALA A 89 2.14 0.52 -0.28
C ALA A 89 1.03 1.56 -0.01
N VAL A 90 0.87 2.04 1.23
CA VAL A 90 -0.15 3.06 1.58
C VAL A 90 0.36 4.46 1.30
N PHE A 91 1.63 4.74 1.59
CA PHE A 91 2.19 6.07 1.37
C PHE A 91 2.01 6.53 -0.08
N PRO A 92 1.52 7.76 -0.30
CA PRO A 92 1.24 8.24 -1.64
C PRO A 92 2.56 8.51 -2.37
N ASN A 93 2.66 7.98 -3.60
CA ASN A 93 3.69 8.41 -4.53
C ASN A 93 3.12 9.58 -5.33
N THR A 94 3.64 10.78 -5.08
CA THR A 94 3.20 12.03 -5.73
C THR A 94 4.25 12.57 -6.70
N LYS A 95 5.11 11.70 -7.25
CA LYS A 95 6.10 12.12 -8.25
C LYS A 95 5.37 12.74 -9.45
N THR A 96 5.74 13.97 -9.77
CA THR A 96 5.39 14.57 -11.06
C THR A 96 6.39 14.08 -12.09
N HIS A 97 5.88 13.65 -13.25
CA HIS A 97 6.72 13.37 -14.40
C HIS A 97 7.03 14.67 -15.14
N ASP A 98 8.31 14.84 -15.46
CA ASP A 98 8.89 15.82 -16.40
C ASP A 98 8.78 17.31 -16.06
N GLY A 99 8.42 17.67 -14.82
CA GLY A 99 8.33 19.08 -14.40
C GLY A 99 7.19 19.86 -15.06
N ASP A 100 6.39 19.20 -15.88
CA ASP A 100 5.15 19.71 -16.46
C ASP A 100 4.16 20.03 -15.34
N LYS A 101 3.43 21.14 -15.52
CA LYS A 101 2.33 21.56 -14.64
C LYS A 101 1.00 21.08 -15.19
N TYR A 102 0.32 20.27 -14.42
CA TYR A 102 -0.97 19.69 -14.79
C TYR A 102 -2.13 20.48 -14.17
N LEU A 103 -3.25 20.58 -14.89
CA LEU A 103 -4.45 21.27 -14.41
C LEU A 103 -5.28 20.36 -13.50
N ILE A 104 -5.14 19.04 -13.62
CA ILE A 104 -5.92 18.09 -12.82
C ILE A 104 -5.17 17.62 -11.57
N PHE A 105 -3.83 17.55 -11.61
CA PHE A 105 -3.04 17.05 -10.48
C PHE A 105 -3.14 17.98 -9.27
N PHE A 106 -3.66 17.46 -8.16
CA PHE A 106 -3.93 18.26 -6.96
C PHE A 106 -2.70 19.03 -6.43
N GLY A 107 -1.49 18.48 -6.59
CA GLY A 107 -0.26 19.14 -6.16
C GLY A 107 0.06 20.39 -6.99
N ASP A 108 -0.22 20.36 -8.29
CA ASP A 108 -0.02 21.51 -9.17
C ASP A 108 -1.14 22.54 -9.04
N VAL A 109 -2.38 22.09 -8.84
CA VAL A 109 -3.52 22.97 -8.52
C VAL A 109 -3.24 23.73 -7.22
N ALA A 110 -2.81 23.03 -6.17
CA ALA A 110 -2.52 23.63 -4.87
C ALA A 110 -1.31 24.59 -4.89
N THR A 111 -0.41 24.44 -5.86
CA THR A 111 0.80 25.27 -6.03
C THR A 111 0.70 26.20 -7.23
N CYS A 112 -0.50 26.44 -7.75
CA CYS A 112 -0.69 27.30 -8.91
C CYS A 112 -0.31 28.76 -8.59
N GLU A 113 0.43 29.38 -9.49
CA GLU A 113 0.72 30.81 -9.44
C GLU A 113 -0.58 31.62 -9.42
N ASN A 114 -0.59 32.72 -8.67
CA ASN A 114 -1.77 33.55 -8.41
C ASN A 114 -2.96 32.80 -7.75
N GLY A 115 -2.71 31.62 -7.18
CA GLY A 115 -3.70 30.88 -6.39
C GLY A 115 -4.95 30.51 -7.18
N ILE A 116 -6.12 30.77 -6.58
CA ILE A 116 -7.43 30.44 -7.16
C ILE A 116 -7.64 31.16 -8.49
N ASP A 117 -7.33 32.46 -8.54
CA ASP A 117 -7.56 33.29 -9.73
C ASP A 117 -6.69 32.82 -10.90
N GLY A 118 -5.42 32.51 -10.63
CA GLY A 118 -4.51 31.98 -11.66
C GLY A 118 -4.89 30.57 -12.13
N TYR A 119 -5.43 29.73 -11.24
CA TYR A 119 -5.94 28.42 -11.65
C TYR A 119 -7.19 28.56 -12.52
N GLN A 120 -8.13 29.43 -12.15
CA GLN A 120 -9.32 29.70 -12.94
C GLN A 120 -8.95 30.20 -14.35
N GLU A 121 -8.04 31.18 -14.45
CA GLU A 121 -7.56 31.71 -15.73
C GLU A 121 -6.96 30.60 -16.61
N LYS A 122 -6.15 29.71 -16.04
CA LYS A 122 -5.55 28.58 -16.77
C LYS A 122 -6.60 27.59 -17.27
N VAL A 123 -7.63 27.31 -16.47
CA VAL A 123 -8.73 26.42 -16.87
C VAL A 123 -9.56 27.04 -17.99
N GLU A 124 -9.86 28.33 -17.90
CA GLU A 124 -10.61 29.05 -18.94
C GLU A 124 -9.82 29.19 -20.26
N ALA A 125 -8.50 29.34 -20.16
CA ALA A 125 -7.61 29.44 -21.32
C ALA A 125 -7.30 28.08 -21.97
N ALA A 126 -7.50 26.97 -21.26
CA ALA A 126 -7.15 25.64 -21.75
C ALA A 126 -8.11 25.18 -22.87
N SER A 127 -7.54 24.68 -23.97
CA SER A 127 -8.33 24.06 -25.03
C SER A 127 -8.83 22.67 -24.61
N THR A 128 -9.87 22.17 -25.29
CA THR A 128 -10.41 20.82 -25.02
C THR A 128 -9.36 19.74 -25.28
N GLU A 129 -8.50 19.94 -26.27
CA GLU A 129 -7.39 19.05 -26.61
C GLU A 129 -6.31 19.05 -25.52
N GLN A 130 -5.99 20.22 -24.94
CA GLN A 130 -5.04 20.32 -23.83
C GLN A 130 -5.56 19.62 -22.57
N LEU A 131 -6.84 19.77 -22.25
CA LEU A 131 -7.49 19.06 -21.15
C LEU A 131 -7.50 17.55 -21.39
N LEU A 132 -7.76 17.10 -22.63
CA LEU A 132 -7.71 15.69 -23.00
C LEU A 132 -6.29 15.12 -22.89
N GLU A 133 -5.28 15.89 -23.30
CA GLU A 133 -3.88 15.51 -23.15
C GLU A 133 -3.49 15.37 -21.68
N ASP A 134 -3.81 16.36 -20.83
CA ASP A 134 -3.57 16.30 -19.38
C ASP A 134 -4.25 15.06 -18.77
N LEU A 135 -5.54 14.85 -19.06
CA LEU A 135 -6.29 13.70 -18.57
C LEU A 135 -5.66 12.36 -18.99
N SER A 136 -5.16 12.27 -20.22
CA SER A 136 -4.46 11.08 -20.72
C SER A 136 -3.15 10.83 -19.96
N LYS A 137 -2.38 11.89 -19.68
CA LYS A 137 -1.15 11.81 -18.86
C LYS A 137 -1.49 11.39 -17.43
N GLN A 138 -2.53 11.95 -16.81
CA GLN A 138 -2.98 11.57 -15.46
C GLN A 138 -3.36 10.09 -15.39
N VAL A 139 -4.10 9.56 -16.37
CA VAL A 139 -4.46 8.13 -16.43
C VAL A 139 -3.21 7.26 -16.40
N PHE A 140 -2.18 7.62 -17.19
CA PHE A 140 -0.91 6.89 -17.22
C PHE A 140 -0.19 6.93 -15.85
N ILE A 141 -0.06 8.12 -15.27
CA ILE A 141 0.60 8.32 -13.96
C ILE A 141 -0.10 7.51 -12.87
N ILE A 142 -1.45 7.56 -12.81
CA ILE A 142 -2.24 6.80 -11.84
C ILE A 142 -2.05 5.29 -12.03
N ALA A 143 -1.99 4.81 -13.28
CA ALA A 143 -1.73 3.41 -13.57
C ALA A 143 -0.35 2.95 -13.04
N GLU A 144 0.70 3.77 -13.17
CA GLU A 144 2.02 3.49 -12.62
C GLU A 144 1.99 3.42 -11.09
N ILE A 145 1.33 4.37 -10.42
CA ILE A 145 1.16 4.39 -8.97
C ILE A 145 0.46 3.10 -8.50
N ILE A 146 -0.61 2.69 -9.18
CA ILE A 146 -1.35 1.46 -8.87
C ILE A 146 -0.46 0.23 -9.07
N ASN A 147 0.26 0.15 -10.17
CA ASN A 147 1.16 -0.97 -10.45
C ASN A 147 2.26 -1.10 -9.39
N GLU A 148 2.85 0.02 -8.95
CA GLU A 148 3.81 0.04 -7.85
C GLU A 148 3.19 -0.46 -6.54
N LYS A 149 1.98 0.01 -6.18
CA LYS A 149 1.25 -0.44 -4.99
C LYS A 149 0.99 -1.95 -5.03
N PHE A 150 0.54 -2.50 -6.16
CA PHE A 150 0.32 -3.94 -6.33
C PHE A 150 1.61 -4.75 -6.23
N ARG A 151 2.71 -4.25 -6.80
CA ARG A 151 4.03 -4.91 -6.70
C ARG A 151 4.48 -5.03 -5.24
N ILE A 152 4.39 -3.95 -4.48
CA ILE A 152 4.76 -3.93 -3.06
C ILE A 152 3.82 -4.84 -2.25
N LEU A 153 2.51 -4.78 -2.52
CA LEU A 153 1.51 -5.65 -1.88
C LEU A 153 1.81 -7.14 -2.11
N LYS A 154 2.21 -7.51 -3.34
CA LYS A 154 2.58 -8.89 -3.67
C LYS A 154 3.80 -9.37 -2.88
N ILE A 155 4.78 -8.50 -2.67
CA ILE A 155 5.95 -8.80 -1.83
C ILE A 155 5.52 -9.03 -0.38
N ALA A 156 4.73 -8.13 0.19
CA ALA A 156 4.23 -8.26 1.56
C ALA A 156 3.38 -9.53 1.75
N ALA A 157 2.49 -9.82 0.80
CA ALA A 157 1.69 -11.05 0.79
C ALA A 157 2.57 -12.31 0.73
N GLY A 158 3.64 -12.29 -0.07
CA GLY A 158 4.61 -13.36 -0.14
C GLY A 158 5.31 -13.62 1.20
N ILE A 159 5.77 -12.55 1.88
CA ILE A 159 6.39 -12.65 3.21
C ILE A 159 5.40 -13.26 4.21
N ILE A 160 4.13 -12.84 4.16
CA ILE A 160 3.11 -13.35 5.08
C ILE A 160 2.81 -14.84 4.81
N ILE A 161 2.52 -15.21 3.56
CA ILE A 161 2.10 -16.56 3.19
C ILE A 161 3.23 -17.57 3.38
N TYR A 162 4.44 -17.25 2.91
CA TYR A 162 5.55 -18.20 2.89
C TYR A 162 6.51 -18.05 4.08
N GLY A 163 6.43 -16.94 4.82
CA GLY A 163 7.28 -16.69 5.99
C GLY A 163 6.50 -16.70 7.30
N VAL A 164 5.60 -15.72 7.46
CA VAL A 164 4.91 -15.50 8.75
C VAL A 164 4.01 -16.69 9.11
N ILE A 165 3.17 -17.18 8.20
CA ILE A 165 2.21 -18.26 8.51
C ILE A 165 2.92 -19.56 8.94
N PRO A 166 3.91 -20.11 8.20
CA PRO A 166 4.62 -21.31 8.61
C PRO A 166 5.37 -21.14 9.93
N LEU A 167 6.07 -20.02 10.12
CA LEU A 167 6.81 -19.77 11.36
C LEU A 167 5.87 -19.59 12.55
N LEU A 168 4.74 -18.91 12.37
CA LEU A 168 3.71 -18.78 13.40
C LEU A 168 3.20 -20.15 13.83
N ALA A 169 2.92 -21.06 12.89
CA ALA A 169 2.47 -22.41 13.21
C ALA A 169 3.51 -23.15 14.08
N ILE A 170 4.80 -23.07 13.71
CA ILE A 170 5.90 -23.67 14.48
C ILE A 170 6.01 -23.02 15.87
N SER A 171 6.00 -21.68 15.94
CA SER A 171 6.04 -20.93 17.20
C SER A 171 4.91 -21.36 18.14
N LEU A 172 3.68 -21.43 17.65
CA LEU A 172 2.53 -21.83 18.47
C LEU A 172 2.66 -23.27 18.96
N LEU A 173 3.08 -24.20 18.11
CA LEU A 173 3.33 -25.59 18.52
C LEU A 173 4.38 -25.67 19.63
N LEU A 174 5.52 -25.00 19.46
CA LEU A 174 6.60 -24.98 20.46
C LEU A 174 6.15 -24.34 21.78
N LEU A 175 5.39 -23.25 21.71
CA LEU A 175 4.87 -22.55 22.89
C LEU A 175 3.78 -23.34 23.63
N ILE A 176 3.02 -24.18 22.91
CA ILE A 176 2.07 -25.12 23.52
C ILE A 176 2.85 -26.24 24.21
N PHE A 177 3.81 -26.88 23.54
CA PHE A 177 4.57 -27.96 24.13
C PHE A 177 5.41 -27.53 25.34
N GLU A 178 5.99 -26.32 25.31
CA GLU A 178 6.72 -25.79 26.46
C GLU A 178 5.77 -25.37 27.59
N GLY A 179 4.62 -24.77 27.27
CA GLY A 179 3.64 -24.34 28.28
C GLY A 179 2.77 -25.45 28.87
N VAL A 180 2.90 -26.70 28.40
CA VAL A 180 2.25 -27.89 28.97
C VAL A 180 3.10 -28.52 30.10
N LYS A 181 4.33 -28.04 30.33
CA LYS A 181 5.14 -28.39 31.51
C LYS A 181 4.74 -27.54 32.71
#